data_AF-A0A6B3GXE5-F1
#
_entry.id   AF-A0A6B3GXE5-F1
#
_cell.length_a   1.000
_cell.length_b   1.000
_cell.length_c   1.000
_cell.angle_alpha   90.00
_cell.angle_beta   90.00
_cell.angle_gamma   90.00
#
_symmetry.space_group_name_H-M   'P 1'
#
loop_
_entity.id
_entity.type
_entity.pdbx_description
1 polymer ?
#
loop_
_entity_poly.entity_id
_entity_poly.type
_entity_poly.pdbx_seq_one_letter_code
_entity_poly.pdbx_strand_id
1 'polypeptide(L)' 'AFGAGTHHCVGQPLARMELQVIYPTLFRRIPTLRAAEGTDRMPFKYDAVVYGLHALPVTW' A
#
# COMPACT_ATOMS: atom_id res chain seq x y z
N ALA A 1 0.50 -13.42 3.58
CA ALA A 1 0.10 -12.10 4.10
C ALA A 1 -0.88 -12.19 5.27
N PHE A 2 -2.00 -12.92 5.14
CA PHE A 2 -3.10 -12.88 6.12
C PHE A 2 -3.14 -14.01 7.16
N GLY A 3 -2.04 -14.76 7.32
CA GLY A 3 -1.98 -15.93 8.21
C GLY A 3 -2.90 -17.08 7.78
N ALA A 4 -3.09 -18.06 8.66
CA ALA A 4 -3.92 -19.25 8.44
C ALA A 4 -4.43 -19.83 9.77
N GLY A 5 -5.43 -20.72 9.71
CA GLY A 5 -6.01 -21.38 10.89
C GLY A 5 -6.85 -20.45 11.76
N THR A 6 -6.92 -20.74 13.07
CA THR A 6 -7.75 -20.01 14.05
C THR A 6 -7.46 -18.50 14.12
N HIS A 7 -6.24 -18.09 13.77
CA HIS A 7 -5.81 -16.69 13.77
C HIS A 7 -5.69 -16.11 12.36
N HIS A 8 -6.34 -16.72 11.37
CA HIS A 8 -6.46 -16.12 10.05
C HIS A 8 -7.09 -14.73 10.15
N CYS A 9 -6.58 -13.78 9.37
CA CYS A 9 -7.03 -12.39 9.44
C CYS A 9 -8.52 -12.30 9.10
N VAL A 10 -9.33 -11.96 10.11
CA VAL A 10 -10.77 -11.68 9.98
C VAL A 10 -11.04 -10.59 8.94
N GLY A 11 -10.13 -9.63 8.81
CA GLY A 11 -10.26 -8.51 7.88
C GLY A 11 -9.82 -8.79 6.44
N GLN A 12 -9.30 -9.98 6.10
CA GLN A 12 -8.78 -10.25 4.75
C GLN A 12 -9.77 -9.89 3.63
N PRO A 13 -11.07 -10.25 3.68
CA PRO A 13 -12.00 -9.96 2.60
C PRO A 13 -12.18 -8.45 2.38
N LEU A 14 -12.26 -7.68 3.47
CA LEU A 14 -12.35 -6.22 3.41
C LEU A 14 -11.07 -5.60 2.86
N ALA A 15 -9.91 -5.98 3.38
CA ALA A 15 -8.62 -5.47 2.89
C ALA A 15 -8.42 -5.75 1.40
N ARG A 16 -8.86 -6.92 0.91
CA ARG A 16 -8.85 -7.22 -0.54
C ARG A 16 -9.77 -6.30 -1.32
N MET A 17 -11.00 -6.09 -0.85
CA MET A 17 -11.95 -5.18 -1.50
C MET A 17 -11.41 -3.76 -1.57
N GLU A 18 -10.84 -3.25 -0.48
CA GLU A 18 -10.22 -1.92 -0.43
C GLU A 18 -9.12 -1.78 -1.47
N LEU A 19 -8.20 -2.76 -1.54
CA LEU A 19 -7.13 -2.75 -2.54
C LEU A 19 -7.65 -2.88 -3.98
N GLN A 20 -8.69 -3.69 -4.19
CA GLN A 20 -9.36 -3.84 -5.49
C GLN A 20 -10.06 -2.57 -5.94
N VAL A 21 -10.53 -1.72 -5.03
CA VAL A 21 -11.17 -0.44 -5.36
C VAL A 21 -10.12 0.66 -5.52
N ILE A 22 -9.18 0.76 -4.59
CA ILE A 22 -8.27 1.92 -4.50
C ILE A 22 -7.30 1.96 -5.67
N TYR A 23 -6.64 0.86 -6.03
CA TYR A 23 -5.63 0.86 -7.08
C TYR A 23 -6.19 1.25 -8.46
N PRO A 24 -7.25 0.59 -8.99
CA PRO A 24 -7.77 1.00 -10.30
C PRO A 24 -8.41 2.39 -10.24
N THR A 25 -9.04 2.77 -9.13
CA THR A 25 -9.63 4.12 -9.01
C THR A 25 -8.57 5.20 -9.00
N LEU A 26 -7.50 5.01 -8.22
CA LEU A 26 -6.39 5.97 -8.10
C LEU A 26 -5.72 6.20 -9.46
N PHE A 27 -5.29 5.13 -10.13
CA PHE A 27 -4.60 5.25 -11.42
C PHE A 27 -5.53 5.67 -12.57
N ARG A 28 -6.84 5.38 -12.49
CA ARG A 28 -7.81 5.89 -13.46
C ARG A 28 -8.08 7.39 -13.29
N ARG A 29 -8.13 7.89 -12.04
CA ARG A 29 -8.42 9.30 -11.74
C ARG A 29 -7.19 10.20 -11.86
N ILE A 30 -6.00 9.66 -11.60
CA ILE A 30 -4.73 10.38 -11.65
C ILE A 30 -3.75 9.58 -12.54
N PRO A 31 -3.95 9.59 -13.87
CA PRO A 31 -3.21 8.71 -14.79
C PRO A 31 -1.71 9.03 -14.89
N THR A 32 -1.30 10.23 -14.50
CA THR A 32 0.11 10.67 -14.52
C THR A 32 0.80 10.55 -13.15
N LEU A 33 0.13 9.93 -12.17
CA LEU A 33 0.65 9.70 -10.82
C LEU A 33 1.99 8.96 -10.88
N ARG A 34 2.99 9.55 -10.24
CA ARG A 34 4.34 9.00 -10.12
C ARG A 34 4.97 9.39 -8.78
N ALA A 35 5.93 8.59 -8.33
CA ALA A 35 6.76 8.98 -7.18
C ALA A 35 7.50 10.28 -7.52
N ALA A 36 7.55 11.21 -6.57
CA ALA A 36 8.25 12.47 -6.75
C ALA A 36 9.78 12.31 -6.63
N GLU A 37 10.23 11.20 -6.05
CA GLU A 37 11.64 10.89 -5.79
C GLU A 37 11.95 9.44 -6.16
N GLY A 38 13.25 9.11 -6.27
CA GLY A 38 13.72 7.75 -6.50
C GLY A 38 13.50 6.82 -5.29
N THR A 39 13.40 5.52 -5.55
CA THR A 39 13.17 4.50 -4.52
C THR A 39 14.26 4.46 -3.46
N ASP A 40 15.49 4.85 -3.80
CA ASP A 40 16.63 4.97 -2.90
C ASP A 40 16.43 5.98 -1.77
N ARG A 41 15.52 6.94 -1.96
CA ARG A 41 15.19 7.98 -0.97
C ARG A 41 13.94 7.68 -0.15
N MET A 42 13.27 6.57 -0.44
CA MET A 42 12.00 6.25 0.20
C MET A 42 12.22 5.82 1.66
N PRO A 43 11.54 6.47 2.63
CA PRO A 43 11.71 6.15 4.04
C PRO A 43 10.93 4.89 4.40
N PHE A 44 11.47 3.72 4.05
CA PHE A 44 10.89 2.43 4.42
C PHE A 44 10.92 2.21 5.93
N LYS A 45 9.86 1.59 6.44
CA LYS A 45 9.67 1.27 7.85
C LYS A 45 10.48 0.03 8.26
N TYR A 46 11.80 0.14 8.27
CA TYR A 46 12.67 -0.93 8.78
C TYR A 46 12.66 -1.04 10.31
N ASP A 47 12.11 -0.02 10.97
CA ASP A 47 11.92 0.09 12.41
C ASP A 47 10.54 -0.40 12.90
N ALA A 48 9.69 -0.93 12.01
CA ALA A 48 8.33 -1.36 12.34
C ALA A 48 8.10 -2.87 12.13
N VAL A 49 7.21 -3.45 12.95
CA VAL A 49 6.79 -4.86 12.83
C VAL A 49 6.02 -5.11 11.53
N VAL A 50 5.26 -4.12 11.06
CA VAL A 50 4.54 -4.16 9.78
C VAL A 50 5.30 -3.32 8.77
N TYR A 51 5.80 -3.98 7.72
CA TYR A 51 6.56 -3.31 6.66
C TYR A 51 5.70 -2.31 5.87
N GLY A 52 6.30 -1.20 5.46
CA GLY A 52 5.64 -0.15 4.71
C GLY A 52 6.54 1.06 4.50
N LEU A 53 5.93 2.21 4.23
CA LEU A 53 6.60 3.50 4.05
C LEU A 53 6.13 4.49 5.13
N HIS A 54 7.07 5.28 5.68
CA HIS A 54 6.73 6.42 6.52
C HIS A 54 6.09 7.54 5.71
N ALA A 55 6.55 7.74 4.47
CA ALA A 55 5.98 8.66 3.50
C ALA A 55 6.21 8.15 2.07
N LEU A 56 5.32 8.51 1.16
CA LEU A 56 5.48 8.33 -0.28
C LEU A 56 5.13 9.65 -0.98
N PRO A 57 6.11 10.55 -1.17
CA PRO A 57 5.90 11.77 -1.93
C PRO A 57 5.53 11.43 -3.38
N VAL A 58 4.45 12.02 -3.87
CA VAL A 58 3.94 11.79 -5.23
C VAL A 58 3.67 13.10 -5.95
N THR A 59 3.71 13.04 -7.27
CA THR A 59 3.27 14.11 -8.17
C THR A 59 2.42 13.49 -9.27
N TRP A 60 1.60 14.29 -9.93
CA TRP A 60 0.79 13.88 -11.07
C TRP A 60 0.91 14.89 -12.19
#